data_AF-A0A6N2WV44-F1
#
_entry.id   AF-A0A6N2WV44-F1
#
_cell.length_a   1.000
_cell.length_b   1.000
_cell.length_c   1.000
_cell.angle_alpha   90.00
_cell.angle_beta   90.00
_cell.angle_gamma   90.00
#
_symmetry.space_group_name_H-M   'P 1'
#
loop_
_entity.id
_entity.type
_entity.pdbx_description
1 polymer ?
#
loop_
_entity_poly.entity_id
_entity_poly.type
_entity_poly.pdbx_seq_one_letter_code
_entity_poly.pdbx_strand_id
1 'polypeptide(L)'
;MLGVGRNLTPSKIEATWAKLHPQERISDPIKPVPQQIRTADTTPVIQPPTASQPVMKHYDIATDEYHSFHIEVSEAADTIIRQNCSLEEAHQLAKIEEIQHTALLLFAGYLDAATSLAASSGGGGSDTSSWGRDKDEDELEWARRCARMANSMCKRKKGLHR
;
A
#
# COMPACT_ATOMS: atom_id res chain seq x y z
N MET A 1 3.35 -7.99 45.57
CA MET A 1 2.49 -7.93 44.37
C MET A 1 1.96 -6.51 44.24
N LEU A 2 2.44 -5.73 43.29
CA LEU A 2 2.00 -4.34 43.05
C LEU A 2 1.08 -4.33 41.83
N GLY A 3 -0.22 -4.12 42.06
CA GLY A 3 -1.21 -3.91 41.02
C GLY A 3 -1.94 -2.60 41.26
N VAL A 4 -1.30 -1.46 40.94
CA VAL A 4 -1.98 -0.15 40.97
C VAL A 4 -2.68 0.03 39.63
N GLY A 5 -3.96 -0.32 39.59
CA GLY A 5 -4.86 0.00 38.48
C GLY A 5 -4.96 1.51 38.33
N ARG A 6 -4.48 2.04 37.21
CA ARG A 6 -4.50 3.48 36.93
C ARG A 6 -5.91 3.83 36.44
N ASN A 7 -6.63 4.62 37.24
CA ASN A 7 -7.87 5.31 36.87
C ASN A 7 -7.61 6.21 35.65
N LEU A 8 -7.78 5.67 34.44
CA LEU A 8 -7.71 6.42 33.19
C LEU A 8 -9.10 7.02 32.90
N THR A 9 -9.41 8.13 33.56
CA THR A 9 -10.56 8.94 33.19
C THR A 9 -10.29 9.64 31.84
N PRO A 10 -11.29 9.75 30.95
CA PRO A 10 -11.10 10.27 29.59
C PRO A 10 -10.47 11.67 29.55
N SER A 11 -10.70 12.51 30.55
CA SER A 11 -10.12 13.85 30.66
C SER A 11 -8.59 13.88 30.77
N LYS A 12 -7.95 12.78 31.20
CA LYS A 12 -6.48 12.68 31.28
C LYS A 12 -5.85 12.32 29.95
N ILE A 13 -6.60 11.65 29.07
CA ILE A 13 -6.16 11.29 27.71
C ILE A 13 -6.03 12.57 26.87
N GLU A 14 -7.02 13.46 26.95
CA GLU A 14 -7.00 14.77 26.26
C GLU A 14 -5.81 15.63 26.72
N ALA A 15 -5.50 15.63 28.03
CA ALA A 15 -4.36 16.37 28.57
C ALA A 15 -3.00 15.85 28.06
N THR A 16 -2.85 14.53 27.90
CA THR A 16 -1.67 13.96 27.25
C THR A 16 -1.63 14.25 25.75
N TRP A 17 -2.77 14.30 25.09
CA TRP A 17 -2.86 14.63 23.67
C TRP A 17 -2.42 16.08 23.40
N ALA A 18 -2.90 17.04 24.20
CA ALA A 18 -2.52 18.45 24.12
C ALA A 18 -1.04 18.71 24.44
N LYS A 19 -0.38 17.82 25.20
CA LYS A 19 1.05 17.94 25.54
C LYS A 19 1.97 17.44 24.43
N LEU A 20 1.51 16.48 23.63
CA LEU A 20 2.25 15.94 22.49
C LEU A 20 2.03 16.77 21.21
N HIS A 21 0.92 17.50 21.14
CA HIS A 21 0.61 18.42 20.05
C HIS A 21 0.47 19.85 20.60
N PRO A 22 1.56 20.63 20.69
CA PRO A 22 1.46 22.05 21.00
C PRO A 22 0.75 22.75 19.84
N GLN A 23 -0.54 22.99 20.04
CA GLN A 23 -1.39 23.77 19.15
C GLN A 23 -0.84 25.19 19.07
N GLU A 24 -0.27 25.55 17.91
CA GLU A 24 0.09 26.92 17.60
C GLU A 24 -1.16 27.81 17.72
N ARG A 25 -1.15 28.68 18.72
CA ARG A 25 -2.08 29.80 18.83
C ARG A 25 -1.54 30.96 18.02
N ILE A 26 -2.25 31.32 16.96
CA ILE A 26 -2.22 32.62 16.27
C ILE A 26 -3.67 32.79 15.76
N SER A 27 -4.56 33.72 16.15
CA SER A 27 -4.52 34.94 16.98
C SER A 27 -5.97 35.29 17.42
N ASP A 28 -6.08 36.18 18.42
CA ASP A 28 -7.29 36.59 19.15
C ASP A 28 -8.31 37.50 18.38
N PRO A 29 -9.27 38.17 19.04
CA PRO A 29 -10.72 38.01 18.86
C PRO A 29 -11.36 39.17 18.06
N ILE A 30 -12.62 39.08 17.63
CA ILE A 30 -13.58 40.22 17.55
C ILE A 30 -14.94 39.66 17.05
N LYS A 31 -15.99 39.92 17.83
CA LYS A 31 -17.40 40.05 17.38
C LYS A 31 -17.76 41.53 17.61
N PRO A 32 -18.65 42.19 16.82
CA PRO A 32 -20.01 41.71 16.56
C PRO A 32 -20.61 41.94 15.15
N VAL A 33 -21.72 41.21 14.91
CA VAL A 33 -22.77 41.28 13.85
C VAL A 33 -23.21 42.75 13.55
N PRO A 34 -23.54 43.17 12.28
CA PRO A 34 -24.82 42.80 11.62
C PRO A 34 -24.90 42.73 10.07
N GLN A 35 -25.78 41.82 9.63
CA GLN A 35 -26.75 41.89 8.51
C GLN A 35 -26.32 42.10 7.04
N GLN A 36 -27.01 41.32 6.19
CA GLN A 36 -27.57 41.64 4.86
C GLN A 36 -26.90 41.14 3.56
N ILE A 37 -27.71 40.32 2.84
CA ILE A 37 -27.95 40.25 1.38
C ILE A 37 -26.99 39.39 0.52
N ARG A 38 -27.52 38.20 0.14
CA ARG A 38 -27.60 37.63 -1.23
C ARG A 38 -26.57 38.12 -2.28
N THR A 39 -25.85 37.19 -2.91
CA THR A 39 -26.03 36.70 -4.32
C THR A 39 -24.72 36.02 -4.78
N ALA A 40 -24.88 35.01 -5.64
CA ALA A 40 -23.87 34.07 -6.14
C ALA A 40 -22.57 34.68 -6.68
N ASP A 41 -21.44 34.08 -6.33
CA ASP A 41 -20.32 33.87 -7.24
C ASP A 41 -19.49 32.66 -6.77
N THR A 42 -19.27 31.71 -7.68
CA THR A 42 -18.66 30.41 -7.42
C THR A 42 -17.14 30.56 -7.46
N THR A 43 -16.52 30.82 -6.31
CA THR A 43 -15.07 30.68 -6.15
C THR A 43 -14.77 29.27 -5.65
N PRO A 44 -13.89 28.47 -6.30
CA PRO A 44 -13.48 27.20 -5.73
C PRO A 44 -12.63 27.52 -4.50
N VAL A 45 -13.19 27.24 -3.33
CA VAL A 45 -12.46 27.22 -2.06
C VAL A 45 -11.33 26.21 -2.24
N ILE A 46 -10.11 26.74 -2.31
CA ILE A 46 -8.87 25.98 -2.18
C ILE A 46 -8.95 25.31 -0.81
N GLN A 47 -9.33 24.04 -0.80
CA GLN A 47 -9.23 23.22 0.39
C GLN A 47 -7.72 23.07 0.70
N PRO A 48 -7.30 23.22 1.97
CA PRO A 48 -5.95 22.84 2.36
C PRO A 48 -5.75 21.36 2.00
N PRO A 49 -4.52 20.91 1.66
CA PRO A 49 -4.27 19.50 1.40
C PRO A 49 -4.48 18.73 2.71
N THR A 50 -5.71 18.30 2.95
CA THR A 50 -5.98 17.19 3.84
C THR A 50 -5.14 16.04 3.31
N ALA A 51 -4.17 15.59 4.09
CA ALA A 51 -3.46 14.35 3.83
C ALA A 51 -4.53 13.26 3.74
N SER A 52 -4.99 13.00 2.51
CA SER A 52 -5.98 11.98 2.20
C SER A 52 -5.37 10.69 2.71
N GLN A 53 -6.06 10.00 3.61
CA GLN A 53 -5.59 8.70 4.05
C GLN A 53 -5.38 7.81 2.81
N PRO A 54 -4.31 6.99 2.79
CA PRO A 54 -4.06 6.12 1.67
C PRO A 54 -5.26 5.20 1.49
N VAL A 55 -5.87 5.23 0.32
CA VAL A 55 -6.95 4.29 -0.04
C VAL A 55 -6.31 2.90 -0.11
N MET A 56 -6.76 1.97 0.72
CA MET A 56 -6.25 0.59 0.71
C MET A 56 -7.06 -0.28 -0.27
N LYS A 57 -6.35 -1.04 -1.09
CA LYS A 57 -6.88 -2.09 -1.96
C LYS A 57 -6.75 -3.44 -1.25
N HIS A 58 -7.75 -4.28 -1.43
CA HIS A 58 -7.80 -5.62 -0.85
C HIS A 58 -7.81 -6.63 -1.99
N TYR A 59 -6.94 -7.62 -1.90
CA TYR A 59 -6.82 -8.71 -2.86
C TYR A 59 -6.95 -10.05 -2.14
N ASP A 60 -7.68 -10.97 -2.74
CA ASP A 60 -7.67 -12.39 -2.37
C ASP A 60 -7.05 -13.16 -3.54
N ILE A 61 -5.88 -13.75 -3.31
CA ILE A 61 -5.10 -14.46 -4.33
C ILE A 61 -5.09 -15.93 -3.97
N ALA A 62 -5.83 -16.74 -4.74
CA ALA A 62 -5.79 -18.19 -4.65
C ALA A 62 -4.57 -18.74 -5.40
N THR A 63 -3.72 -19.52 -4.72
CA THR A 63 -2.61 -20.24 -5.36
C THR A 63 -3.01 -21.65 -5.79
N ASP A 64 -3.93 -22.28 -5.06
CA ASP A 64 -4.54 -23.58 -5.37
C ASP A 64 -5.95 -23.68 -4.73
N GLU A 65 -6.56 -24.87 -4.74
CA GLU A 65 -7.91 -25.11 -4.22
C GLU A 65 -8.06 -24.85 -2.71
N TYR A 66 -6.97 -24.90 -1.94
CA TYR A 66 -6.99 -24.83 -0.48
C TYR A 66 -6.25 -23.62 0.10
N HIS A 67 -5.47 -22.91 -0.71
CA HIS A 67 -4.66 -21.78 -0.25
C HIS A 67 -5.05 -20.48 -0.96
N SER A 68 -5.67 -19.56 -0.20
CA SER A 68 -5.88 -18.17 -0.61
C SER A 68 -5.22 -17.20 0.37
N PHE A 69 -4.66 -16.12 -0.17
CA PHE A 69 -3.91 -15.11 0.57
C PHE A 69 -4.62 -13.77 0.48
N HIS A 70 -4.88 -13.17 1.64
CA HIS A 70 -5.47 -11.84 1.74
C HIS A 70 -4.35 -10.79 1.82
N ILE A 71 -4.38 -9.81 0.93
CA ILE A 71 -3.33 -8.79 0.80
C ILE A 71 -3.96 -7.40 0.83
N GLU A 72 -3.44 -6.54 1.70
CA GLU A 72 -3.78 -5.13 1.77
C GLU A 72 -2.61 -4.30 1.24
N VAL A 73 -2.90 -3.45 0.25
CA VAL A 73 -1.90 -2.63 -0.45
C VAL A 73 -2.43 -1.21 -0.62
N SER A 74 -1.58 -0.21 -0.38
CA SER A 74 -1.94 1.19 -0.66
C SER A 74 -2.18 1.39 -2.16
N GLU A 75 -3.17 2.20 -2.54
CA GLU A 75 -3.52 2.44 -3.94
C GLU A 75 -2.32 2.97 -4.75
N ALA A 76 -1.42 3.72 -4.12
CA ALA A 76 -0.19 4.18 -4.75
C ALA A 76 0.75 3.01 -5.07
N ALA A 77 0.99 2.10 -4.12
CA ALA A 77 1.81 0.92 -4.36
C ALA A 77 1.17 -0.03 -5.38
N ASP A 78 -0.16 -0.22 -5.33
CA ASP A 78 -0.92 -1.00 -6.31
C ASP A 78 -0.69 -0.48 -7.74
N THR A 79 -0.86 0.84 -7.92
CA THR A 79 -0.69 1.50 -9.21
C THR A 79 0.73 1.28 -9.74
N ILE A 80 1.74 1.42 -8.88
CA ILE A 80 3.14 1.18 -9.23
C ILE A 80 3.37 -0.28 -9.64
N ILE A 81 2.85 -1.25 -8.90
CA ILE A 81 2.98 -2.68 -9.22
C ILE A 81 2.38 -2.94 -10.61
N ARG A 82 1.13 -2.54 -10.82
CA ARG A 82 0.41 -2.79 -12.07
C ARG A 82 1.10 -2.18 -13.28
N GLN A 83 1.62 -0.96 -13.15
CA GLN A 83 2.36 -0.28 -14.22
C GLN A 83 3.68 -0.99 -14.55
N ASN A 84 4.41 -1.50 -13.54
CA ASN A 84 5.72 -2.13 -13.74
C ASN A 84 5.62 -3.60 -14.18
N CYS A 85 4.51 -4.29 -13.90
CA CYS A 85 4.23 -5.64 -14.38
C CYS A 85 3.88 -5.73 -15.88
N SER A 86 3.69 -4.59 -16.57
CA SER A 86 3.31 -4.54 -17.99
C SER A 86 4.45 -4.37 -19.00
N LEU A 87 5.71 -4.29 -18.55
CA LEU A 87 6.81 -3.74 -19.36
C LEU A 87 7.54 -4.70 -20.32
N GLU A 88 7.09 -5.94 -20.56
CA GLU A 88 7.76 -6.85 -21.51
C GLU A 88 6.86 -7.46 -22.61
N GLU A 89 7.41 -7.54 -23.82
CA GLU A 89 6.77 -7.40 -25.13
C GLU A 89 5.76 -8.47 -25.62
N ALA A 90 5.28 -9.41 -24.81
CA ALA A 90 4.42 -10.49 -25.36
C ALA A 90 3.54 -11.21 -24.33
N HIS A 91 3.07 -10.54 -23.29
CA HIS A 91 2.19 -11.17 -22.29
C HIS A 91 0.73 -11.11 -22.74
N GLN A 92 0.10 -12.27 -22.97
CA GLN A 92 -1.36 -12.37 -23.01
C GLN A 92 -1.93 -11.84 -21.68
N LEU A 93 -3.13 -11.26 -21.68
CA LEU A 93 -3.76 -10.66 -20.49
C LEU A 93 -3.72 -11.59 -19.26
N ALA A 94 -4.01 -12.88 -19.46
CA ALA A 94 -3.96 -13.90 -18.42
C ALA A 94 -2.58 -14.00 -17.74
N LYS A 95 -1.50 -13.77 -18.47
CA LYS A 95 -0.14 -13.81 -17.95
C LYS A 95 0.25 -12.54 -17.19
N ILE A 96 -0.36 -11.40 -17.53
CA ILE A 96 -0.14 -10.15 -16.80
C ILE A 96 -0.74 -10.24 -15.40
N GLU A 97 -1.93 -10.86 -15.28
CA GLU A 97 -2.58 -11.10 -14.00
C GLU A 97 -1.74 -11.99 -13.07
N GLU A 98 -1.20 -13.11 -13.59
CA GLU A 98 -0.29 -13.97 -12.83
C GLU A 98 0.94 -13.21 -12.32
N ILE A 99 1.56 -12.38 -13.17
CA ILE A 99 2.69 -11.53 -12.79
C ILE A 99 2.30 -10.53 -11.70
N GLN A 100 1.14 -9.89 -11.81
CA GLN A 100 0.64 -8.94 -10.82
C GLN A 100 0.37 -9.64 -9.48
N HIS A 101 -0.27 -10.80 -9.48
CA HIS A 101 -0.50 -11.60 -8.28
C HIS A 101 0.80 -12.05 -7.63
N THR A 102 1.79 -12.51 -8.41
CA THR A 102 3.13 -12.80 -7.90
C THR A 102 3.76 -11.56 -7.27
N ALA A 103 3.65 -10.39 -7.90
CA ALA A 103 4.19 -9.13 -7.35
C ALA A 103 3.52 -8.72 -6.04
N LEU A 104 2.20 -8.88 -5.92
CA LEU A 104 1.45 -8.61 -4.69
C LEU A 104 1.86 -9.57 -3.56
N LEU A 105 2.01 -10.86 -3.87
CA LEU A 105 2.51 -11.86 -2.90
C LEU A 105 3.93 -11.52 -2.42
N LEU A 106 4.82 -11.12 -3.34
CA LEU A 106 6.16 -10.65 -2.98
C LEU A 106 6.12 -9.40 -2.11
N PHE A 107 5.22 -8.46 -2.41
CA PHE A 107 5.06 -7.22 -1.64
C PHE A 107 4.60 -7.50 -0.21
N ALA A 108 3.67 -8.44 -0.03
CA ALA A 108 3.16 -8.89 1.26
C ALA A 108 4.13 -9.83 2.03
N GLY A 109 5.23 -10.26 1.41
CA GLY A 109 6.21 -11.15 2.01
C GLY A 109 5.86 -12.65 1.90
N TYR A 110 4.83 -13.02 1.14
CA TYR A 110 4.47 -14.41 0.88
C TYR A 110 5.34 -15.02 -0.23
N LEU A 111 6.63 -15.19 0.06
CA LEU A 111 7.64 -15.66 -0.90
C LEU A 111 7.36 -17.05 -1.47
N ASP A 112 6.94 -17.97 -0.61
CA ASP A 112 6.63 -19.35 -1.01
C ASP A 112 5.45 -19.40 -1.98
N ALA A 113 4.36 -18.71 -1.62
CA ALA A 113 3.18 -18.55 -2.47
C ALA A 113 3.51 -17.86 -3.81
N ALA A 114 4.32 -16.79 -3.77
CA ALA A 114 4.78 -16.10 -4.99
C ALA A 114 5.58 -17.04 -5.90
N THR A 115 6.43 -17.88 -5.32
CA THR A 115 7.25 -18.86 -6.06
C THR A 115 6.40 -19.98 -6.64
N SER A 116 5.44 -20.50 -5.87
CA SER A 116 4.48 -21.50 -6.33
C SER A 116 3.65 -20.98 -7.51
N LEU A 117 3.13 -19.76 -7.40
CA LEU A 117 2.34 -19.13 -8.45
C LEU A 117 3.18 -18.90 -9.73
N ALA A 118 4.39 -18.36 -9.58
CA ALA A 118 5.30 -18.16 -10.72
C ALA A 118 5.70 -19.49 -11.40
N ALA A 119 5.88 -20.55 -10.63
CA ALA A 119 6.19 -21.89 -11.15
C ALA A 119 5.01 -22.46 -11.96
N SER A 120 3.77 -22.25 -11.51
CA SER A 120 2.55 -22.66 -12.23
C SER A 120 2.46 -22.00 -13.62
N SER A 121 2.86 -20.73 -13.72
CA SER A 121 2.88 -19.96 -14.98
C SER A 121 4.04 -20.34 -15.94
N GLY A 122 4.79 -21.40 -15.63
CA GLY A 122 5.93 -21.88 -16.41
C GLY A 122 7.20 -21.04 -16.24
N GLY A 123 7.28 -20.29 -15.13
CA GLY A 123 8.47 -19.62 -14.65
C GLY A 123 9.45 -20.61 -13.99
N GLY A 124 10.69 -20.16 -13.80
CA GLY A 124 11.70 -20.93 -13.07
C GLY A 124 12.01 -20.28 -11.73
N GLY A 125 12.39 -21.08 -10.73
CA GLY A 125 12.86 -20.57 -9.45
C GLY A 125 13.95 -19.52 -9.63
N SER A 126 13.75 -18.35 -9.03
CA SER A 126 14.77 -17.32 -8.88
C SER A 126 15.43 -17.51 -7.52
N ASP A 127 16.70 -17.14 -7.38
CA ASP A 127 17.40 -17.19 -6.09
C ASP A 127 16.79 -16.14 -5.15
N THR A 128 15.79 -16.54 -4.36
CA THR A 128 15.06 -15.67 -3.41
C THR A 128 15.58 -15.79 -1.98
N SER A 129 16.68 -16.50 -1.75
CA SER A 129 17.25 -16.75 -0.41
C SER A 129 17.61 -15.48 0.36
N SER A 130 17.86 -14.37 -0.35
CA SER A 130 18.14 -13.05 0.23
C SER A 130 17.03 -12.02 -0.06
N TRP A 131 15.81 -12.47 -0.39
CA TRP A 131 14.70 -11.56 -0.65
C TRP A 131 14.04 -11.08 0.64
N GLY A 132 13.75 -9.78 0.69
CA GLY A 132 13.11 -9.11 1.81
C GLY A 132 13.12 -7.60 1.62
N ARG A 133 12.22 -6.92 2.31
CA ARG A 133 12.13 -5.46 2.33
C ARG A 133 13.16 -4.88 3.31
N ASP A 134 13.89 -3.85 2.91
CA ASP A 134 14.75 -3.12 3.83
C ASP A 134 13.89 -2.22 4.74
N LYS A 135 14.29 -2.04 6.01
CA LYS A 135 13.59 -1.19 6.97
C LYS A 135 13.51 0.28 6.54
N ASP A 136 14.49 0.74 5.75
CA ASP A 136 14.59 2.11 5.27
C ASP A 136 14.09 2.26 3.81
N GLU A 137 13.55 1.19 3.20
CA GLU A 137 13.05 1.22 1.82
C GLU A 137 11.62 1.78 1.74
N ASP A 138 11.49 2.85 0.96
CA ASP A 138 10.21 3.46 0.61
C ASP A 138 9.23 2.42 0.04
N GLU A 139 7.96 2.50 0.45
CA GLU A 139 6.94 1.54 0.02
C GLU A 139 6.80 1.46 -1.51
N LEU A 140 6.90 2.61 -2.19
CA LEU A 140 6.78 2.67 -3.65
C LEU A 140 8.01 2.06 -4.34
N GLU A 141 9.20 2.19 -3.77
CA GLU A 141 10.41 1.53 -4.30
C GLU A 141 10.35 0.03 -4.06
N TRP A 142 9.89 -0.39 -2.88
CA TRP A 142 9.62 -1.78 -2.57
C TRP A 142 8.63 -2.39 -3.58
N ALA A 143 7.51 -1.70 -3.85
CA ALA A 143 6.54 -2.08 -4.87
C ALA A 143 7.15 -2.24 -6.28
N ARG A 144 8.03 -1.32 -6.70
CA ARG A 144 8.76 -1.44 -7.98
C ARG A 144 9.67 -2.65 -7.99
N ARG A 145 10.39 -2.90 -6.90
CA ARG A 145 11.30 -4.03 -6.76
C ARG A 145 10.53 -5.35 -6.85
N CYS A 146 9.39 -5.47 -6.18
CA CYS A 146 8.47 -6.61 -6.27
C CYS A 146 8.01 -6.86 -7.70
N ALA A 147 7.56 -5.81 -8.42
CA ALA A 147 7.14 -5.95 -9.81
C ALA A 147 8.27 -6.43 -10.73
N ARG A 148 9.49 -5.89 -10.57
CA ARG A 148 10.67 -6.34 -11.34
C ARG A 148 11.02 -7.80 -11.05
N MET A 149 10.96 -8.22 -9.78
CA MET A 149 11.21 -9.61 -9.43
C MET A 149 10.12 -10.53 -9.98
N ALA A 150 8.85 -10.17 -9.87
CA ALA A 150 7.75 -10.95 -10.44
C ALA A 150 7.90 -11.12 -11.95
N ASN A 151 8.23 -10.05 -12.67
CA ASN A 151 8.57 -10.13 -14.10
C ASN A 151 9.69 -11.14 -14.34
N SER A 152 10.76 -11.12 -13.53
CA SER A 152 11.86 -12.07 -13.67
C SER A 152 11.47 -13.52 -13.36
N MET A 153 10.63 -13.75 -12.35
CA MET A 153 10.19 -15.08 -11.94
C MET A 153 9.27 -15.72 -12.99
N CYS A 154 8.35 -14.94 -13.56
CA CYS A 154 7.36 -15.41 -14.54
C CYS A 154 7.87 -15.41 -16.00
N LYS A 155 9.14 -15.02 -16.21
CA LYS A 155 9.81 -15.19 -17.51
C LYS A 155 9.99 -16.67 -17.80
N ARG A 156 9.53 -17.08 -19.00
CA ARG A 156 9.83 -18.42 -19.52
C ARG A 156 11.33 -18.50 -19.80
N LYS A 157 12.01 -19.53 -19.29
CA LYS A 157 13.39 -19.81 -19.72
C LYS A 157 13.39 -20.10 -21.23
N LYS A 158 14.00 -19.22 -22.02
CA LYS A 158 14.40 -19.52 -23.41
C LYS A 158 15.55 -20.53 -23.34
N GLY A 159 15.23 -21.81 -23.19
CA GLY A 159 16.25 -22.86 -23.26
C GLY A 159 15.95 -24.13 -22.46
N LEU A 160 15.20 -25.04 -23.07
CA LEU A 160 15.72 -26.34 -23.46
C LEU A 160 14.84 -26.84 -24.61
N HIS A 161 15.20 -26.49 -25.85
CA HIS A 161 14.78 -27.32 -26.99
C HIS A 161 15.42 -28.68 -26.74
N ARG A 162 14.59 -29.68 -26.43
CA ARG A 162 14.98 -31.08 -26.49
C ARG A 162 14.62 -31.61 -27.87
#